data_AF-A0A143QBS2-F1
#
_entry.id   AF-A0A143QBS2-F1
#
_cell.length_a   1.000
_cell.length_b   1.000
_cell.length_c   1.000
_cell.angle_alpha   90.00
_cell.angle_beta   90.00
_cell.angle_gamma   90.00
#
_symmetry.space_group_name_H-M   'P 1'
#
loop_
_entity.id
_entity.type
_entity.pdbx_description
1 polymer ?
#
loop_
_entity_poly.entity_id
_entity_poly.type
_entity_poly.pdbx_seq_one_letter_code
_entity_poly.pdbx_strand_id
1 'polypeptide(L)'
;MDLTALFRPFEKASLLDRVSDPVAARLRSVLSDTPVDGLLRGTFVGHPMHPIMAYSSVGLWSSAVFLDVTGRSPDAARTLIGAGLVTAPTALATGWATWSTLTREQRRVGLIHASTNAVAIGLFTASYKRRAATAATAAGVAVEAAPSAVPEPDATAKALALAGFAVAGLGGALGGHLGYNMGAGVSTRAVAAGV
;
A
#
# COMPACT_ATOMS: atom_id res chain seq x y z
N MET A 1 -24.03 -1.19 -13.44
CA MET A 1 -22.94 -1.81 -14.23
C MET A 1 -22.18 -2.74 -13.29
N ASP A 2 -22.00 -4.01 -13.64
CA ASP A 2 -21.22 -4.94 -12.82
C ASP A 2 -19.72 -4.69 -13.04
N LEU A 3 -19.09 -3.99 -12.09
CA LEU A 3 -17.66 -3.67 -12.16
C LEU A 3 -16.77 -4.91 -11.95
N THR A 4 -17.30 -6.03 -11.44
CA THR A 4 -16.50 -7.25 -11.24
C THR A 4 -16.01 -7.84 -12.56
N ALA A 5 -16.76 -7.64 -13.65
CA ALA A 5 -16.37 -8.07 -14.99
C ALA A 5 -15.04 -7.46 -15.47
N LEU A 6 -14.68 -6.27 -14.97
CA LEU A 6 -13.41 -5.61 -15.30
C LEU A 6 -12.19 -6.34 -14.71
N PHE A 7 -12.38 -7.12 -13.64
CA PHE A 7 -11.28 -7.76 -12.92
C PHE A 7 -11.08 -9.24 -13.30
N ARG A 8 -12.08 -9.90 -13.88
CA ARG A 8 -12.00 -11.31 -14.34
C ARG A 8 -10.79 -11.63 -15.24
N PRO A 9 -10.33 -10.73 -16.15
CA PRO A 9 -9.11 -10.99 -16.92
C PRO A 9 -7.88 -11.21 -16.04
N PHE A 10 -7.77 -10.52 -14.90
CA PHE A 10 -6.65 -10.62 -13.97
C PHE A 10 -6.63 -11.97 -13.23
N GLU A 11 -7.80 -12.52 -12.91
CA GLU A 11 -7.93 -13.87 -12.34
C GLU A 11 -7.39 -14.96 -13.28
N LYS A 12 -7.48 -14.73 -14.59
CA LYS A 12 -7.08 -15.66 -15.66
C LYS A 12 -5.63 -15.49 -16.12
N ALA A 13 -4.86 -14.59 -15.51
CA ALA A 13 -3.48 -14.29 -15.91
C ALA A 13 -2.48 -15.41 -15.53
N SER A 14 -2.62 -16.59 -16.14
CA SER A 14 -1.82 -17.80 -15.85
C SER A 14 -0.32 -17.64 -16.08
N LEU A 15 0.11 -16.66 -16.89
CA LEU A 15 1.52 -16.31 -17.03
C LEU A 15 2.18 -15.94 -15.69
N LEU A 16 1.41 -15.39 -14.75
CA LEU A 16 1.88 -15.03 -13.42
C LEU A 16 2.13 -16.27 -12.54
N ASP A 17 1.65 -17.46 -12.90
CA ASP A 17 1.85 -18.69 -12.11
C ASP A 17 3.33 -19.07 -12.03
N ARG A 18 4.09 -18.82 -13.11
CA ARG A 18 5.54 -19.09 -13.18
C ARG A 18 6.33 -18.32 -12.12
N VAL A 19 5.84 -17.15 -11.72
CA VAL A 19 6.44 -16.34 -10.66
C VAL A 19 5.75 -16.60 -9.32
N SER A 20 4.41 -16.67 -9.31
CA SER A 20 3.66 -16.74 -8.07
C SER A 20 3.87 -18.06 -7.31
N ASP A 21 3.91 -19.19 -8.00
CA ASP A 21 4.03 -20.50 -7.37
C ASP A 21 5.36 -20.68 -6.60
N PRO A 22 6.55 -20.43 -7.20
CA PRO A 22 7.81 -20.58 -6.47
C PRO A 22 7.95 -19.56 -5.33
N VAL A 23 7.52 -18.32 -5.54
CA VAL A 23 7.58 -17.28 -4.50
C VAL A 23 6.67 -17.64 -3.32
N ALA A 24 5.43 -18.07 -3.59
CA ALA A 24 4.51 -18.50 -2.56
C ALA A 24 5.02 -19.74 -1.81
N ALA A 25 5.59 -20.72 -2.51
CA ALA A 25 6.18 -21.90 -1.89
C ALA A 25 7.37 -21.53 -1.00
N ARG A 26 8.23 -20.59 -1.43
CA ARG A 26 9.35 -20.12 -0.62
C ARG A 26 8.91 -19.35 0.62
N LEU A 27 7.93 -18.45 0.48
CA LEU A 27 7.40 -17.70 1.63
C LEU A 27 6.76 -18.63 2.64
N ARG A 28 5.96 -19.61 2.20
CA ARG A 28 5.41 -20.63 3.09
C ARG A 28 6.51 -21.42 3.80
N SER A 29 7.54 -21.89 3.08
CA SER A 29 8.61 -22.67 3.72
C SER A 29 9.46 -21.88 4.73
N VAL A 30 9.53 -20.55 4.61
CA VAL A 30 10.24 -19.68 5.56
C VAL A 30 9.36 -19.30 6.75
N LEU A 31 8.06 -19.11 6.53
CA LEU A 31 7.15 -18.57 7.54
C LEU A 31 6.43 -19.65 8.34
N SER A 32 6.05 -20.78 7.71
CA SER A 32 5.31 -21.87 8.36
C SER A 32 5.96 -22.27 9.68
N ASP A 33 5.12 -22.45 10.71
CA ASP A 33 5.50 -22.87 12.06
C ASP A 33 6.40 -21.89 12.82
N THR A 34 6.50 -20.63 12.37
CA THR A 34 7.21 -19.57 13.10
C THR A 34 6.25 -18.63 13.86
N PRO A 35 6.67 -18.05 14.99
CA PRO A 35 5.90 -17.00 15.66
C PRO A 35 5.66 -15.76 14.78
N VAL A 36 6.55 -15.53 13.81
CA VAL A 36 6.47 -14.43 12.84
C VAL A 36 5.27 -14.59 11.91
N ASP A 37 4.90 -15.82 11.55
CA ASP A 37 3.74 -16.07 10.68
C ASP A 37 2.42 -15.65 11.36
N GLY A 38 2.26 -16.01 12.63
CA GLY A 38 1.11 -15.57 13.43
C GLY A 38 1.04 -14.05 13.59
N LEU A 39 2.19 -13.41 13.86
CA LEU A 39 2.29 -11.95 13.96
C LEU A 39 1.92 -11.25 12.65
N LEU A 40 2.49 -11.68 11.52
CA LEU A 40 2.27 -11.07 10.21
C LEU A 40 0.83 -11.26 9.71
N ARG A 41 0.20 -12.38 10.07
CA ARG A 41 -1.21 -12.65 9.72
C ARG A 41 -2.20 -12.01 10.70
N GLY A 42 -1.74 -11.49 11.83
CA GLY A 42 -2.58 -10.83 12.83
C GLY A 42 -3.35 -11.79 13.74
N THR A 43 -2.87 -13.02 13.94
CA THR A 43 -3.56 -14.04 14.76
C THR A 43 -3.72 -13.62 16.22
N PHE A 44 -2.84 -12.77 16.74
CA PHE A 44 -2.88 -12.24 18.10
C PHE A 44 -3.96 -11.16 18.32
N VAL A 45 -4.37 -10.45 17.27
CA VAL A 45 -5.44 -9.41 17.32
C VAL A 45 -6.78 -9.99 16.85
N GLY A 46 -6.76 -11.18 16.23
CA GLY A 46 -7.92 -11.74 15.54
C GLY A 46 -8.36 -10.93 14.31
N HIS A 47 -7.55 -9.97 13.86
CA HIS A 47 -7.82 -9.06 12.75
C HIS A 47 -6.66 -9.08 11.76
N PRO A 48 -6.93 -9.07 10.44
CA PRO A 48 -5.88 -9.11 9.45
C PRO A 48 -5.04 -7.82 9.52
N MET A 49 -3.72 -7.97 9.72
CA MET A 49 -2.81 -6.84 9.89
C MET A 49 -2.63 -6.05 8.58
N HIS A 50 -2.69 -6.72 7.44
CA HIS A 50 -2.49 -6.09 6.13
C HIS A 50 -3.49 -4.96 5.85
N PRO A 51 -4.82 -5.14 5.94
CA PRO A 51 -5.78 -4.04 5.79
C PRO A 51 -5.55 -2.88 6.77
N ILE A 52 -5.21 -3.15 8.03
CA ILE A 52 -4.96 -2.10 9.03
C ILE A 52 -3.83 -1.17 8.57
N MET A 53 -2.71 -1.75 8.16
CA MET A 53 -1.54 -0.98 7.72
C MET A 53 -1.73 -0.37 6.32
N ALA A 54 -2.45 -1.06 5.43
CA ALA A 54 -2.79 -0.54 4.12
C ALA A 54 -3.70 0.70 4.22
N TYR A 55 -4.78 0.63 5.02
CA TYR A 55 -5.68 1.76 5.24
C TYR A 55 -4.99 2.92 5.95
N SER A 56 -4.09 2.65 6.89
CA SER A 56 -3.26 3.69 7.50
C SER A 56 -2.44 4.44 6.46
N SER A 57 -1.76 3.72 5.57
CA SER A 57 -0.94 4.32 4.50
C SER A 57 -1.79 5.14 3.53
N VAL A 58 -2.94 4.59 3.09
CA VAL A 58 -3.86 5.28 2.18
C VAL A 58 -4.46 6.54 2.82
N GLY A 59 -4.83 6.50 4.10
CA GLY A 59 -5.38 7.65 4.83
C GLY A 59 -4.35 8.78 4.99
N LEU A 60 -3.08 8.44 5.27
CA LEU A 60 -1.99 9.41 5.34
C LEU A 60 -1.76 10.09 3.98
N TRP A 61 -1.71 9.30 2.91
CA TRP A 61 -1.46 9.81 1.56
C TRP A 61 -2.64 10.57 0.96
N SER A 62 -3.88 10.14 1.21
CA SER A 62 -5.07 10.90 0.79
C SER A 62 -5.11 12.26 1.48
N SER A 63 -4.78 12.31 2.76
CA SER A 63 -4.69 13.55 3.53
C SER A 63 -3.61 14.48 2.99
N ALA A 64 -2.43 13.94 2.64
CA ALA A 64 -1.37 14.73 2.03
C ALA A 64 -1.78 15.32 0.67
N VAL A 65 -2.41 14.53 -0.20
CA VAL A 65 -2.91 15.00 -1.50
C VAL A 65 -4.00 16.04 -1.33
N PHE A 66 -4.89 15.87 -0.35
CA PHE A 66 -5.91 16.87 -0.04
C PHE A 66 -5.28 18.22 0.35
N LEU A 67 -4.23 18.20 1.17
CA LEU A 67 -3.48 19.41 1.54
C LEU A 67 -2.80 20.05 0.32
N ASP A 68 -2.19 19.26 -0.55
CA ASP A 68 -1.58 19.78 -1.79
C ASP A 68 -2.61 20.44 -2.71
N VAL A 69 -3.79 19.82 -2.88
CA VAL A 69 -4.87 20.32 -3.75
C VAL A 69 -5.48 21.60 -3.18
N THR A 70 -5.61 21.70 -1.86
CA THR A 70 -6.12 22.90 -1.20
C THR A 70 -5.06 24.00 -1.02
N GLY A 71 -3.79 23.71 -1.32
CA GLY A 71 -2.68 24.65 -1.16
C GLY A 71 -2.40 24.98 0.31
N ARG A 72 -2.59 24.03 1.23
CA ARG A 72 -2.45 24.24 2.68
C ARG A 72 -1.35 23.34 3.26
N SER A 73 -0.65 23.85 4.26
CA SER A 73 0.26 23.10 5.14
C SER A 73 1.22 22.14 4.39
N PRO A 74 2.13 22.69 3.55
CA PRO A 74 3.09 21.88 2.77
C PRO A 74 4.00 21.00 3.66
N ASP A 75 4.26 21.45 4.88
CA ASP A 75 5.00 20.75 5.94
C ASP A 75 4.24 19.52 6.45
N ALA A 76 2.95 19.67 6.74
CA ALA A 76 2.07 18.57 7.14
C ALA A 76 1.90 17.56 6.00
N ALA A 77 1.72 18.02 4.76
CA ALA A 77 1.66 17.15 3.59
C ALA A 77 2.93 16.29 3.44
N ARG A 78 4.13 16.90 3.61
CA ARG A 78 5.40 16.17 3.60
C ARG A 78 5.48 15.14 4.73
N THR A 79 5.07 15.51 5.94
CA THR A 79 5.07 14.61 7.11
C THR A 79 4.15 13.42 6.88
N LEU A 80 2.94 13.65 6.38
CA LEU A 80 1.97 12.61 6.06
C LEU A 80 2.46 11.65 4.97
N ILE A 81 3.10 12.18 3.90
CA ILE A 81 3.74 11.33 2.88
C ILE A 81 4.81 10.44 3.53
N GLY A 82 5.69 11.03 4.34
CA GLY A 82 6.74 10.32 5.05
C GLY A 82 6.20 9.24 6.00
N ALA A 83 5.17 9.57 6.78
CA ALA A 83 4.52 8.62 7.67
C ALA A 83 3.90 7.45 6.89
N GLY A 84 3.25 7.72 5.75
CA GLY A 84 2.73 6.66 4.88
C GLY A 84 3.82 5.75 4.30
N LEU A 85 5.00 6.32 4.00
CA LEU A 85 6.17 5.53 3.58
C LEU A 85 6.77 4.68 4.69
N VAL A 86 6.54 5.03 5.96
CA VAL A 86 6.90 4.20 7.12
C VAL A 86 5.89 3.07 7.35
N THR A 87 4.59 3.33 7.14
CA THR A 87 3.55 2.31 7.34
C THR A 87 3.44 1.30 6.19
N ALA A 88 3.75 1.72 4.95
CA ALA A 88 3.64 0.88 3.76
C ALA A 88 4.48 -0.42 3.82
N PRO A 89 5.75 -0.42 4.27
CA PRO A 89 6.54 -1.65 4.44
C PRO A 89 5.85 -2.72 5.29
N THR A 90 5.16 -2.32 6.36
CA THR A 90 4.42 -3.27 7.22
C THR A 90 3.22 -3.86 6.48
N ALA A 91 2.50 -3.04 5.70
CA ALA A 91 1.43 -3.53 4.82
C ALA A 91 1.97 -4.52 3.78
N LEU A 92 3.14 -4.25 3.19
CA LEU A 92 3.80 -5.17 2.26
C LEU A 92 4.10 -6.51 2.94
N ALA A 93 4.78 -6.51 4.07
CA ALA A 93 5.21 -7.73 4.76
C ALA A 93 4.02 -8.63 5.13
N THR A 94 3.00 -8.03 5.75
CA THR A 94 1.78 -8.74 6.18
C THR A 94 0.93 -9.21 4.99
N GLY A 95 0.93 -8.44 3.91
CA GLY A 95 0.27 -8.77 2.65
C GLY A 95 0.91 -9.97 1.96
N TRP A 96 2.25 -10.01 1.86
CA TRP A 96 2.99 -11.12 1.27
C TRP A 96 2.84 -12.42 2.07
N ALA A 97 2.82 -12.34 3.40
CA ALA A 97 2.51 -13.49 4.26
C ALA A 97 1.14 -14.07 3.91
N THR A 98 0.09 -13.23 3.91
CA THR A 98 -1.28 -13.64 3.55
C THR A 98 -1.37 -14.15 2.12
N TRP A 99 -0.77 -13.46 1.16
CA TRP A 99 -0.78 -13.79 -0.26
C TRP A 99 -0.21 -15.19 -0.54
N SER A 100 0.82 -15.60 0.21
CA SER A 100 1.45 -16.91 0.03
C SER A 100 0.52 -18.09 0.28
N THR A 101 -0.60 -17.91 1.00
CA THR A 101 -1.58 -18.98 1.29
C THR A 101 -2.82 -18.94 0.42
N LEU A 102 -2.96 -17.94 -0.46
CA LEU A 102 -4.13 -17.79 -1.33
C LEU A 102 -4.17 -18.84 -2.45
N THR A 103 -5.32 -19.01 -3.11
CA THR A 103 -5.42 -19.83 -4.33
C THR A 103 -4.61 -19.24 -5.49
N ARG A 104 -4.40 -19.98 -6.58
CA ARG A 104 -3.67 -19.46 -7.75
C ARG A 104 -4.34 -18.22 -8.34
N GLU A 105 -5.66 -18.27 -8.51
CA GLU A 105 -6.48 -17.18 -9.05
C GLU A 105 -6.33 -15.92 -8.19
N GLN A 106 -6.47 -16.08 -6.87
CA GLN A 106 -6.28 -14.99 -5.91
C GLN A 106 -4.84 -14.46 -5.93
N ARG A 107 -3.83 -15.33 -6.04
CA ARG A 107 -2.42 -14.90 -6.13
C ARG A 107 -2.11 -14.08 -7.37
N ARG A 108 -2.72 -14.40 -8.52
CA ARG A 108 -2.55 -13.62 -9.77
C ARG A 108 -3.02 -12.17 -9.59
N VAL A 109 -4.24 -11.99 -9.10
CA VAL A 109 -4.77 -10.66 -8.76
C VAL A 109 -3.94 -9.99 -7.68
N GLY A 110 -3.53 -10.75 -6.66
CA GLY A 110 -2.67 -10.26 -5.57
C GLY A 110 -1.31 -9.74 -6.04
N LEU A 111 -0.68 -10.35 -7.05
CA LEU A 111 0.56 -9.83 -7.63
C LEU A 111 0.34 -8.54 -8.40
N ILE A 112 -0.75 -8.42 -9.13
CA ILE A 112 -1.10 -7.19 -9.86
C ILE A 112 -1.37 -6.08 -8.84
N HIS A 113 -2.17 -6.36 -7.81
CA HIS A 113 -2.40 -5.46 -6.68
C HIS A 113 -1.09 -4.99 -6.02
N ALA A 114 -0.19 -5.92 -5.69
CA ALA A 114 1.09 -5.59 -5.08
C ALA A 114 1.97 -4.74 -6.01
N SER A 115 2.00 -5.05 -7.30
CA SER A 115 2.78 -4.33 -8.31
C SER A 115 2.26 -2.91 -8.51
N THR A 116 0.94 -2.73 -8.60
CA THR A 116 0.30 -1.41 -8.69
C THR A 116 0.64 -0.57 -7.46
N ASN A 117 0.58 -1.14 -6.26
CA ASN A 117 0.94 -0.41 -5.03
C ASN A 117 2.45 -0.14 -4.92
N ALA A 118 3.32 -0.99 -5.45
CA ALA A 118 4.76 -0.71 -5.52
C ALA A 118 5.05 0.53 -6.38
N VAL A 119 4.35 0.70 -7.51
CA VAL A 119 4.43 1.92 -8.32
C VAL A 119 3.96 3.14 -7.53
N ALA A 120 2.83 3.04 -6.81
CA ALA A 120 2.35 4.13 -5.95
C ALA A 120 3.38 4.53 -4.87
N ILE A 121 3.97 3.55 -4.18
CA ILE A 121 5.04 3.78 -3.19
C ILE A 121 6.23 4.49 -3.84
N GLY A 122 6.64 4.07 -5.04
CA GLY A 122 7.71 4.71 -5.81
C GLY A 122 7.42 6.18 -6.12
N LEU A 123 6.19 6.49 -6.53
CA LEU A 123 5.74 7.86 -6.81
C LEU A 123 5.71 8.73 -5.54
N PHE A 124 5.20 8.21 -4.42
CA PHE A 124 5.25 8.92 -3.13
C PHE A 124 6.68 9.11 -2.61
N THR A 125 7.55 8.11 -2.82
CA THR A 125 8.98 8.23 -2.47
C THR A 125 9.66 9.32 -3.30
N ALA A 126 9.39 9.38 -4.60
CA ALA A 126 9.90 10.42 -5.48
C ALA A 126 9.39 11.81 -5.07
N SER A 127 8.09 11.94 -4.76
CA SER A 127 7.51 13.17 -4.21
C SER A 127 8.22 13.59 -2.92
N TYR A 128 8.36 12.67 -1.96
CA TYR A 128 9.01 12.94 -0.67
C TYR A 128 10.46 13.40 -0.84
N LYS A 129 11.24 12.73 -1.69
CA LYS A 129 12.64 13.09 -1.97
C LYS A 129 12.75 14.48 -2.57
N ARG A 130 11.87 14.86 -3.52
CA ARG A 130 11.85 16.21 -4.09
C ARG A 130 11.55 17.25 -3.00
N ARG A 131 10.52 17.03 -2.18
CA ARG A 131 10.17 17.93 -1.06
C ARG A 131 11.32 18.09 -0.06
N ALA A 132 11.99 16.98 0.27
CA ALA A 132 13.13 16.99 1.18
C ALA A 132 14.33 17.76 0.61
N ALA A 133 14.60 17.60 -0.70
CA ALA A 133 15.65 18.35 -1.38
C ALA A 133 15.36 19.86 -1.39
N THR A 134 14.13 20.27 -1.74
CA THR A 134 13.72 21.68 -1.71
C THR A 134 13.86 22.29 -0.32
N ALA A 135 13.45 21.56 0.73
CA ALA A 135 13.58 22.00 2.11
C ALA A 135 15.06 22.14 2.54
N ALA A 136 15.93 21.21 2.14
CA ALA A 136 17.36 21.26 2.45
C ALA A 136 18.06 22.43 1.75
N THR A 137 17.76 22.68 0.47
CA THR A 137 18.31 23.82 -0.28
C THR A 137 17.90 25.14 0.37
N ALA A 138 16.63 25.30 0.76
CA ALA A 138 16.18 26.52 1.42
C ALA A 138 16.82 26.73 2.79
N ALA A 139 17.03 25.66 3.58
CA ALA A 139 17.73 25.75 4.86
C ALA A 139 19.21 26.17 4.69
N GLY A 140 19.87 25.79 3.60
CA GLY A 140 21.23 26.21 3.27
C GLY A 140 21.34 27.66 2.78
N VAL A 141 20.26 28.24 2.25
CA VAL A 141 20.19 29.63 1.79
C VAL A 141 19.70 30.58 2.91
N ALA A 142 18.91 30.09 3.86
CA ALA A 142 18.26 30.88 4.91
C ALA A 142 19.17 31.28 6.09
N VAL A 143 20.45 31.58 5.85
CA VAL A 143 21.38 32.05 6.91
C VAL A 143 21.04 33.48 7.37
N GLU A 144 20.18 34.23 6.66
CA GLU A 144 19.86 35.64 6.99
C GLU A 144 18.36 36.01 7.07
N ALA A 145 17.39 35.08 6.91
CA ALA A 145 15.96 35.43 6.93
C ALA A 145 15.09 34.49 7.81
N ALA A 146 14.11 35.08 8.49
CA ALA A 146 13.32 34.49 9.58
C ALA A 146 12.78 33.06 9.32
N PRO A 147 12.91 32.13 10.30
CA PRO A 147 12.50 30.74 10.14
C PRO A 147 11.01 30.58 10.45
N SER A 148 10.16 30.38 9.43
CA SER A 148 8.79 29.87 9.69
C SER A 148 8.07 29.22 8.52
N ALA A 149 8.45 29.46 7.26
CA ALA A 149 7.78 28.84 6.11
C ALA A 149 8.67 27.77 5.46
N VAL A 150 8.25 26.50 5.55
CA VAL A 150 8.79 25.45 4.67
C VAL A 150 8.50 25.87 3.23
N PRO A 151 9.48 25.80 2.31
CA PRO A 151 9.26 26.17 0.93
C PRO A 151 8.11 25.39 0.32
N GLU A 152 7.27 26.07 -0.46
CA GLU A 152 6.22 25.41 -1.23
C GLU A 152 6.86 24.35 -2.14
N PRO A 153 6.31 23.13 -2.17
CA PRO A 153 6.83 22.07 -3.01
C PRO A 153 6.49 22.36 -4.47
N ASP A 154 7.42 22.04 -5.36
CA ASP A 154 7.23 22.25 -6.78
C ASP A 154 6.03 21.45 -7.34
N ALA A 155 5.50 21.91 -8.49
CA ALA A 155 4.34 21.29 -9.12
C ALA A 155 4.58 19.81 -9.46
N THR A 156 5.83 19.42 -9.74
CA THR A 156 6.20 18.02 -10.00
C THR A 156 6.05 17.16 -8.75
N ALA A 157 6.44 17.64 -7.57
CA ALA A 157 6.28 16.92 -6.32
C ALA A 157 4.81 16.71 -5.96
N LYS A 158 3.95 17.72 -6.19
CA LYS A 158 2.49 17.60 -6.04
C LYS A 158 1.90 16.62 -7.06
N ALA A 159 2.31 16.70 -8.32
CA ALA A 159 1.85 15.80 -9.39
C ALA A 159 2.24 14.33 -9.13
N LEU A 160 3.46 14.07 -8.64
CA LEU A 160 3.90 12.73 -8.26
C LEU A 160 3.05 12.14 -7.12
N ALA A 161 2.72 12.95 -6.10
CA ALA A 161 1.87 12.50 -4.99
C ALA A 161 0.45 12.20 -5.47
N LEU A 162 -0.12 13.07 -6.31
CA LEU A 162 -1.44 12.86 -6.90
C LEU A 162 -1.49 11.61 -7.79
N ALA A 163 -0.48 11.42 -8.65
CA ALA A 163 -0.36 10.22 -9.47
C ALA A 163 -0.19 8.97 -8.61
N GLY A 164 0.63 9.03 -7.55
CA GLY A 164 0.78 7.97 -6.57
C GLY A 164 -0.55 7.60 -5.91
N PHE A 165 -1.35 8.59 -5.51
CA PHE A 165 -2.67 8.37 -4.93
C PHE A 165 -3.66 7.73 -5.93
N ALA A 166 -3.68 8.19 -7.17
CA ALA A 166 -4.52 7.59 -8.21
C ALA A 166 -4.15 6.13 -8.47
N VAL A 167 -2.85 5.82 -8.57
CA VAL A 167 -2.35 4.45 -8.72
C VAL A 167 -2.68 3.60 -7.48
N ALA A 168 -2.53 4.14 -6.27
CA ALA A 168 -2.94 3.46 -5.04
C ALA A 168 -4.44 3.17 -5.02
N GLY A 169 -5.28 4.07 -5.57
CA GLY A 169 -6.71 3.85 -5.74
C GLY A 169 -7.05 2.65 -6.65
N LEU A 170 -6.34 2.51 -7.77
CA LEU A 170 -6.45 1.32 -8.65
C LEU A 170 -6.02 0.05 -7.90
N GLY A 171 -4.91 0.13 -7.16
CA GLY A 171 -4.46 -0.94 -6.27
C GLY A 171 -5.52 -1.30 -5.22
N GLY A 172 -6.16 -0.31 -4.61
CA GLY A 172 -7.25 -0.47 -3.66
C GLY A 172 -8.47 -1.17 -4.26
N ALA A 173 -8.84 -0.85 -5.50
CA ALA A 173 -9.93 -1.52 -6.21
C ALA A 173 -9.61 -3.01 -6.46
N LEU A 174 -8.37 -3.34 -6.86
CA LEU A 174 -7.91 -4.73 -6.98
C LEU A 174 -7.92 -5.46 -5.64
N GLY A 175 -7.48 -4.79 -4.56
CA GLY A 175 -7.50 -5.34 -3.20
C GLY A 175 -8.92 -5.59 -2.69
N GLY A 176 -9.85 -4.68 -3.01
CA GLY A 176 -11.27 -4.84 -2.70
C GLY A 176 -11.88 -6.03 -3.45
N HIS A 177 -11.58 -6.20 -4.74
CA HIS A 177 -12.00 -7.39 -5.48
C HIS A 177 -11.41 -8.68 -4.87
N LEU A 178 -10.12 -8.67 -4.51
CA LEU A 178 -9.43 -9.78 -3.87
C LEU A 178 -10.10 -10.19 -2.54
N GLY A 179 -10.35 -9.24 -1.65
CA GLY A 179 -10.96 -9.49 -0.34
C GLY A 179 -12.46 -9.79 -0.39
N TYR A 180 -13.24 -8.93 -1.05
CA TYR A 180 -14.71 -8.99 -0.98
C TYR A 180 -15.33 -9.93 -2.02
N ASN A 181 -14.80 -9.98 -3.24
CA ASN A 181 -15.42 -10.78 -4.32
C ASN A 181 -14.82 -12.18 -4.42
N MET A 182 -13.52 -12.33 -4.11
CA MET A 182 -12.83 -13.62 -4.15
C MET A 182 -12.64 -14.27 -2.77
N GLY A 183 -13.02 -13.60 -1.68
CA GLY A 183 -12.92 -14.13 -0.32
C GLY A 183 -11.48 -14.36 0.15
N ALA A 184 -10.49 -13.65 -0.39
CA ALA A 184 -9.10 -13.83 -0.01
C ALA A 184 -8.85 -13.44 1.45
N GLY A 185 -8.17 -14.31 2.20
CA GLY A 185 -7.86 -14.07 3.61
C GLY A 185 -9.05 -14.27 4.57
N VAL A 186 -10.23 -14.65 4.05
CA VAL A 186 -11.35 -15.11 4.87
C VAL A 186 -11.12 -16.58 5.17
N SER A 187 -10.78 -16.91 6.41
CA SER A 187 -10.76 -18.29 6.86
C SER A 187 -12.18 -18.86 6.79
N THR A 188 -12.39 -19.99 6.10
CA THR A 188 -13.54 -20.85 6.36
C THR A 188 -13.36 -21.52 7.73
N ARG A 189 -13.30 -20.75 8.82
CA ARG A 189 -13.85 -21.30 10.06
C ARG A 189 -15.32 -21.45 9.73
N ALA A 190 -15.76 -22.68 9.48
CA ALA A 190 -17.12 -23.01 9.81
C ALA A 190 -17.31 -22.45 11.21
N VAL A 191 -18.13 -21.41 11.34
CA VAL A 191 -18.78 -21.14 12.62
C VAL A 191 -19.34 -22.50 12.98
N ALA A 192 -18.83 -23.14 14.02
CA ALA A 192 -19.44 -24.35 14.52
C ALA A 192 -20.91 -23.99 14.68
N ALA A 193 -21.78 -24.63 13.89
CA ALA A 193 -23.21 -24.44 13.98
C ALA A 193 -23.56 -24.77 15.44
N GLY A 194 -23.85 -23.73 16.20
CA GLY A 194 -23.77 -23.76 17.64
C GLY A 194 -24.37 -22.50 18.22
N VAL A 195 -25.59 -22.18 17.78
CA VAL A 195 -26.77 -22.03 18.66
C VAL A 195 -27.99 -22.49 17.89
#